data_AF-A0AAJ2UA92-F1
#
_entry.id   AF-A0AAJ2UA92-F1
#
_cell.length_a   1.000
_cell.length_b   1.000
_cell.length_c   1.000
_cell.angle_alpha   90.00
_cell.angle_beta   90.00
_cell.angle_gamma   90.00
#
_symmetry.space_group_name_H-M   'P 1'
#
loop_
_entity.id
_entity.type
_entity.pdbx_description
1 polymer ?
#
loop_
_entity_poly.entity_id
_entity_poly.type
_entity_poly.pdbx_seq_one_letter_code
_entity_poly.pdbx_strand_id
1 'polypeptide(L)'
;MTDPLQGTLADVTARALRLARAGDHRARPARINGNTAILTPHRTESGHLDAADLAAQAYALALGLSSDDGHYTDGYFTAAGLGHYVPAPDNDDQPHPQDSEKHHVPGLKRWF
;
A
#
# COMPACT_ATOMS: atom_id res chain seq x y z
N MET A 1 9.77 -11.47 -19.87
CA MET A 1 9.76 -10.20 -19.11
C MET A 1 8.43 -10.10 -18.40
N THR A 2 8.40 -9.63 -17.16
CA THR A 2 7.15 -9.38 -16.45
C THR A 2 6.60 -8.04 -16.92
N ASP A 3 5.34 -8.00 -17.35
CA ASP A 3 4.71 -6.74 -17.75
C ASP A 3 4.77 -5.72 -16.61
N PRO A 4 5.01 -4.43 -16.91
CA PRO A 4 5.05 -3.42 -15.88
C PRO A 4 3.70 -3.30 -15.17
N LEU A 5 3.73 -2.94 -13.88
CA LEU A 5 2.53 -2.52 -13.16
C LEU A 5 2.08 -1.18 -13.75
N GLN A 6 0.85 -1.07 -14.26
CA GLN A 6 0.38 0.14 -14.93
C GLN A 6 -1.00 0.55 -14.41
N GLY A 7 -1.24 1.86 -14.30
CA GLY A 7 -2.53 2.41 -13.90
C GLY A 7 -2.41 3.74 -13.16
N THR A 8 -3.43 4.02 -12.35
CA THR A 8 -3.39 5.14 -11.40
C THR A 8 -2.48 4.81 -10.21
N LEU A 9 -2.17 5.81 -9.38
CA LEU A 9 -1.46 5.60 -8.12
C LEU A 9 -2.15 4.54 -7.26
N ALA A 10 -3.47 4.63 -7.09
CA ALA A 10 -4.22 3.69 -6.27
C ALA A 10 -4.10 2.24 -6.80
N ASP A 11 -4.27 2.06 -8.13
CA ASP A 11 -4.22 0.73 -8.75
C ASP A 11 -2.85 0.08 -8.59
N VAL A 12 -1.79 0.84 -8.86
CA VAL A 12 -0.42 0.32 -8.82
C VAL A 12 0.01 0.06 -7.37
N THR A 13 -0.30 0.95 -6.43
CA THR A 13 -0.02 0.74 -5.01
C THR A 13 -0.74 -0.51 -4.49
N ALA A 14 -2.04 -0.64 -4.74
CA ALA A 14 -2.81 -1.81 -4.31
C ALA A 14 -2.27 -3.12 -4.91
N ARG A 15 -1.93 -3.12 -6.21
CA ARG A 15 -1.39 -4.31 -6.88
C ARG A 15 0.01 -4.66 -6.41
N ALA A 16 0.89 -3.68 -6.19
CA ALA A 16 2.22 -3.89 -5.67
C ALA A 16 2.19 -4.48 -4.25
N LEU A 17 1.37 -3.90 -3.37
CA LEU A 17 1.18 -4.39 -2.00
C LEU A 17 0.64 -5.81 -1.97
N ARG A 18 -0.39 -6.13 -2.78
CA ARG A 18 -0.94 -7.48 -2.87
C ARG A 18 0.10 -8.51 -3.31
N LEU A 19 0.94 -8.19 -4.31
CA LEU A 19 2.01 -9.08 -4.77
C LEU A 19 3.06 -9.31 -3.69
N ALA A 20 3.51 -8.23 -3.03
CA ALA A 20 4.49 -8.32 -1.96
C ALA A 20 3.97 -9.12 -0.76
N ARG A 21 2.71 -8.90 -0.36
CA ARG A 21 2.01 -9.67 0.69
C ARG A 21 1.87 -11.16 0.32
N ALA A 22 1.70 -11.47 -0.96
CA ALA A 22 1.68 -12.85 -1.47
C ALA A 22 3.09 -13.49 -1.57
N GLY A 23 4.14 -12.78 -1.14
CA GLY A 23 5.51 -13.29 -1.08
C GLY A 23 6.41 -12.85 -2.25
N ASP A 24 5.88 -12.15 -3.25
CA ASP A 24 6.66 -11.68 -4.39
C ASP A 24 7.30 -10.31 -4.09
N HIS A 25 8.52 -10.36 -3.56
CA HIS A 25 9.30 -9.18 -3.18
C HIS A 25 10.30 -8.75 -4.26
N ARG A 26 10.13 -9.18 -5.52
CA ARG A 26 11.04 -8.80 -6.60
C ARG A 26 10.79 -7.35 -7.00
N ALA A 27 11.87 -6.64 -7.36
CA ALA A 27 11.78 -5.35 -8.01
C ALA A 27 10.97 -5.46 -9.31
N ARG A 28 10.08 -4.50 -9.56
CA ARG A 28 9.15 -4.53 -10.70
C ARG A 28 9.13 -3.19 -11.43
N PRO A 29 9.18 -3.19 -12.77
CA PRO A 29 8.93 -1.97 -13.52
C PRO A 29 7.47 -1.53 -13.31
N ALA A 30 7.24 -0.23 -13.16
CA ALA A 30 5.94 0.36 -12.96
C ALA A 30 5.78 1.64 -13.79
N ARG A 31 4.56 1.88 -14.28
CA ARG A 31 4.16 3.10 -14.95
C ARG A 31 2.92 3.67 -14.26
N ILE A 32 3.09 4.78 -13.55
CA ILE A 32 2.02 5.43 -12.77
C ILE A 32 1.83 6.85 -13.29
N ASN A 33 0.60 7.20 -13.67
CA ASN A 33 0.27 8.53 -14.21
C ASN A 33 1.19 8.99 -15.36
N GLY A 34 1.73 8.05 -16.15
CA GLY A 34 2.66 8.31 -17.24
C GLY A 34 4.14 8.27 -16.87
N ASN A 35 4.49 8.38 -15.58
CA ASN A 35 5.86 8.29 -15.08
C ASN A 35 6.30 6.83 -14.97
N THR A 36 7.57 6.53 -15.26
CA THR A 36 8.11 5.16 -15.26
C THR A 36 9.28 5.04 -14.30
N ALA A 37 9.26 4.03 -13.44
CA ALA A 37 10.39 3.66 -12.58
C ALA A 37 10.30 2.19 -12.17
N ILE A 38 11.10 1.82 -11.17
CA ILE A 38 11.12 0.49 -10.56
C ILE A 38 10.61 0.62 -9.13
N LEU A 39 9.61 -0.19 -8.77
CA LEU A 39 9.18 -0.36 -7.39
C LEU A 39 9.91 -1.56 -6.79
N THR A 40 10.47 -1.38 -5.60
CA THR A 40 11.27 -2.39 -4.91
C THR A 40 10.69 -2.62 -3.52
N PRO A 41 9.88 -3.67 -3.31
CA PRO A 41 9.35 -3.96 -1.97
C PRO A 41 10.49 -4.22 -0.98
N HIS A 42 10.57 -3.39 0.05
CA HIS A 42 11.54 -3.56 1.13
C HIS A 42 10.96 -4.37 2.29
N ARG A 43 11.86 -4.92 3.10
CA ARG A 43 11.50 -5.58 4.35
C ARG A 43 12.06 -4.82 5.52
N THR A 44 11.30 -4.76 6.59
CA THR A 44 11.75 -4.28 7.90
C THR A 44 12.87 -5.16 8.43
N GLU A 45 13.55 -4.72 9.49
CA GLU A 45 14.57 -5.51 10.19
C GLU A 45 14.03 -6.86 10.71
N SER A 46 12.74 -6.90 11.08
CA SER A 46 12.03 -8.11 11.48
C SER A 46 11.64 -9.04 10.31
N GLY A 47 11.96 -8.65 9.07
CA GLY A 47 11.72 -9.45 7.87
C GLY A 47 10.30 -9.35 7.30
N HIS A 48 9.46 -8.46 7.85
CA HIS A 48 8.12 -8.20 7.33
C HIS A 48 8.16 -7.20 6.16
N LEU A 49 7.18 -7.23 5.28
CA LEU A 49 7.03 -6.22 4.24
C LEU A 49 6.90 -4.82 4.88
N ASP A 50 7.76 -3.89 4.46
CA ASP A 50 7.56 -2.47 4.73
C ASP A 50 6.56 -1.92 3.71
N ALA A 51 5.28 -1.96 4.09
CA ALA A 51 4.18 -1.51 3.25
C ALA A 51 4.19 0.01 3.06
N ALA A 52 4.68 0.76 4.05
CA ALA A 52 4.72 2.21 4.02
C ALA A 52 5.80 2.68 3.05
N ASP A 53 6.99 2.08 3.11
CA ASP A 53 8.06 2.28 2.12
C ASP A 53 7.55 2.05 0.69
N LEU A 54 6.87 0.92 0.44
CA LEU A 54 6.36 0.61 -0.89
C LEU A 54 5.28 1.61 -1.37
N ALA A 55 4.46 2.13 -0.47
CA ALA A 55 3.48 3.17 -0.77
C ALA A 55 4.14 4.52 -1.08
N ALA A 56 5.18 4.90 -0.33
CA ALA A 56 5.96 6.11 -0.57
C ALA A 56 6.71 6.07 -1.90
N GLN A 57 7.29 4.92 -2.27
CA GLN A 57 7.89 4.72 -3.60
C GLN A 57 6.87 4.95 -4.73
N ALA A 58 5.67 4.36 -4.59
CA ALA A 58 4.61 4.52 -5.59
C ALA A 58 4.12 5.98 -5.70
N TYR A 59 4.02 6.68 -4.57
CA TYR A 59 3.66 8.10 -4.54
C TYR A 59 4.72 8.98 -5.22
N ALA A 60 6.00 8.78 -4.88
CA ALA A 60 7.10 9.51 -5.52
C ALA A 60 7.11 9.28 -7.04
N LEU A 61 6.94 8.03 -7.48
CA LEU A 61 6.82 7.69 -8.90
C LEU A 61 5.61 8.37 -9.54
N ALA A 62 4.44 8.36 -8.92
CA ALA A 62 3.24 8.99 -9.45
C ALA A 62 3.41 10.49 -9.71
N LEU A 63 4.27 11.16 -8.94
CA LEU A 63 4.59 12.59 -9.07
C LEU A 63 5.87 12.87 -9.88
N GLY A 64 6.60 11.84 -10.32
CA GLY A 64 7.89 12.02 -11.00
C GLY A 64 8.99 12.54 -10.08
N LEU A 65 8.88 12.29 -8.78
CA LEU A 65 9.86 12.66 -7.77
C LEU A 65 10.86 11.53 -7.55
N SER A 66 12.09 11.90 -7.18
CA SER A 66 13.11 10.97 -6.70
C SER A 66 13.49 11.38 -5.28
N SER A 67 13.72 10.42 -4.39
CA SER A 67 14.24 10.73 -3.06
C SER A 67 15.64 11.34 -3.17
N ASP A 68 15.90 12.40 -2.41
CA ASP A 68 17.18 13.13 -2.38
C ASP A 68 18.34 12.22 -1.94
N ASP A 69 18.07 11.25 -1.06
CA ASP A 69 19.05 10.29 -0.54
C ASP A 69 18.81 8.84 -1.01
N GLY A 70 17.75 8.61 -1.80
CA GLY A 70 17.37 7.29 -2.30
C GLY A 70 16.63 6.42 -1.29
N HIS A 71 16.30 6.93 -0.10
CA HIS A 71 15.61 6.18 0.95
C HIS A 71 14.11 6.52 1.03
N TYR A 72 13.32 5.52 1.42
CA TYR A 72 11.85 5.58 1.57
C TYR A 72 11.40 4.94 2.90
N THR A 73 12.03 5.30 4.01
CA THR A 73 11.87 4.60 5.29
C THR A 73 10.52 4.90 5.96
N ASP A 74 9.79 3.87 6.38
CA ASP A 74 8.53 4.00 7.13
C ASP A 74 7.48 4.90 6.43
N GLY A 75 7.50 4.92 5.09
CA GLY A 75 6.62 5.77 4.28
C GLY A 75 7.05 7.24 4.19
N TYR A 76 8.26 7.56 4.64
CA TYR A 76 8.84 8.89 4.54
C TYR A 76 9.96 8.95 3.50
N PHE A 77 10.02 10.05 2.75
CA PHE A 77 11.17 10.40 1.90
C PHE A 77 11.29 11.91 1.76
N THR A 78 12.46 12.40 1.34
CA THR A 78 12.65 13.82 0.99
C THR A 78 12.84 13.98 -0.51
N ALA A 79 12.23 14.99 -1.12
CA ALA A 79 12.47 15.35 -2.51
C ALA A 79 12.56 16.86 -2.66
N ALA A 80 13.61 17.36 -3.32
CA ALA A 80 13.90 18.78 -3.47
C ALA A 80 13.94 19.53 -2.12
N GLY A 81 14.44 18.86 -1.06
CA GLY A 81 14.54 19.42 0.29
C GLY A 81 13.22 19.48 1.06
N LEU A 82 12.14 18.89 0.53
CA LEU A 82 10.83 18.80 1.20
C LEU A 82 10.56 17.36 1.67
N GLY A 83 10.09 17.23 2.91
CA GLY A 83 9.67 15.95 3.47
C GLY A 83 8.27 15.55 3.01
N HIS A 84 8.12 14.29 2.63
CA HIS A 84 6.86 13.67 2.23
C HIS A 84 6.59 12.46 3.11
N TYR A 85 5.40 12.41 3.71
CA TYR A 85 4.92 11.25 4.46
C TYR A 85 3.71 10.65 3.76
N VAL A 86 3.77 9.34 3.51
CA VAL A 86 2.74 8.59 2.79
C VAL A 86 2.42 7.33 3.60
N PRO A 87 1.23 7.24 4.23
CA PRO A 87 0.83 6.02 4.91
C PRO A 87 0.55 4.92 3.88
N ALA A 88 0.81 3.66 4.27
CA ALA A 88 0.32 2.53 3.49
C ALA A 88 -1.22 2.46 3.59
N PRO A 89 -1.93 2.21 2.49
CA PRO A 89 -3.34 1.86 2.58
C PRO A 89 -3.52 0.55 3.35
N ASP A 90 -4.55 0.51 4.19
CA ASP A 90 -4.92 -0.66 4.98
C ASP A 90 -5.11 -1.89 4.07
N ASN A 91 -4.89 -3.09 4.61
CA ASN A 91 -5.34 -4.30 3.92
C ASN A 91 -6.87 -4.32 3.94
N ASP A 92 -7.53 -3.85 2.89
CA ASP A 92 -8.96 -4.13 2.68
C ASP A 92 -9.24 -5.66 2.59
N ASP A 93 -8.19 -6.49 2.47
CA ASP A 93 -8.26 -7.95 2.51
C ASP A 93 -8.23 -8.55 3.94
N GLN A 94 -8.08 -7.75 5.00
CA GLN A 94 -8.53 -8.24 6.30
C GLN A 94 -10.06 -8.16 6.29
N PRO A 95 -10.80 -9.24 6.57
CA PRO A 95 -12.16 -9.05 7.01
C PRO A 95 -12.06 -8.06 8.17
N HIS A 96 -12.66 -6.87 8.01
CA HIS A 96 -13.10 -6.13 9.17
C HIS A 96 -13.75 -7.17 10.08
N PRO A 97 -13.41 -7.27 11.37
CA PRO A 97 -14.32 -7.94 12.28
C PRO A 97 -15.64 -7.20 12.13
N GLN A 98 -16.50 -7.77 11.27
CA GLN A 98 -17.87 -7.36 11.08
C GLN A 98 -18.39 -7.17 12.48
N ASP A 99 -18.93 -5.97 12.71
CA ASP A 99 -20.14 -5.80 13.48
C ASP A 99 -20.30 -6.92 14.49
N SER A 100 -19.63 -6.79 15.64
CA SER A 100 -20.06 -7.53 16.83
C SER A 100 -21.52 -7.19 16.97
N GLU A 101 -22.34 -8.15 16.53
CA GLU A 101 -23.77 -8.14 16.54
C GLU A 101 -24.16 -7.59 17.90
N LYS A 102 -24.67 -6.35 17.90
CA LYS A 102 -25.63 -5.99 18.93
C LYS A 102 -26.71 -7.04 18.77
N HIS A 103 -26.71 -8.03 19.67
CA HIS A 103 -27.79 -8.99 19.86
C HIS A 103 -29.06 -8.18 20.11
N HIS A 104 -29.70 -7.76 19.02
CA HIS A 104 -31.06 -7.27 19.01
C HIS A 104 -31.89 -8.55 18.96
N VAL A 105 -32.18 -9.11 20.12
CA VAL A 105 -33.15 -10.19 20.28
C VAL A 105 -34.48 -9.75 19.66
N PRO A 106 -34.98 -10.42 18.60
CA PRO A 106 -36.33 -10.19 18.11
C PRO A 106 -37.21 -11.36 18.54
N GLY A 107 -38.23 -11.08 19.36
CA GLY A 107 -39.33 -11.99 19.62
C GLY A 107 -39.77 -11.92 21.08
N LEU A 108 -41.04 -11.86 21.44
CA LEU A 108 -42.27 -11.92 20.67
C LEU A 108 -43.37 -11.49 21.67
N LYS A 109 -44.29 -10.60 21.29
CA LYS A 109 -45.48 -10.27 22.10
C LYS A 109 -46.38 -11.50 22.22
N ARG A 110 -46.94 -11.78 23.41
CA ARG A 110 -48.39 -12.05 23.56
C ARG A 110 -48.89 -12.00 25.01
N TRP A 111 -50.12 -11.52 25.11
CA TRP A 111 -50.96 -11.33 26.29
C TRP A 111 -51.48 -12.67 26.83
N PHE A 112 -51.58 -12.80 28.16
CA PHE A 112 -52.76 -13.28 28.91
C PHE A 112 -52.65 -12.74 30.35
#